data_AF-A0A1Y1NHP4-F1
#
_entry.id   AF-A0A1Y1NHP4-F1
#
_cell.length_a   1.000
_cell.length_b   1.000
_cell.length_c   1.000
_cell.angle_alpha   90.00
_cell.angle_beta   90.00
_cell.angle_gamma   90.00
#
_symmetry.space_group_name_H-M   'P 1'
#
loop_
_entity.id
_entity.type
_entity.pdbx_description
1 polymer ?
#
loop_
_entity_poly.entity_id
_entity_poly.type
_entity_poly.pdbx_seq_one_letter_code
_entity_poly.pdbx_strand_id
1 'polypeptide(L)'
;TTRVAGSNKGINRQPINLKIYSPHVLNLTLVDLPGLTKVPIGDQPTDIEKQTRNLISEYIAKPNSLILAVSPANVDIVNSEALKLARHVDALGRRTIGVLTKLDLMDHGTNALDILSGRVYPLKLGFIGVVNRSQQDIQGNKPMEEALQAEMDFFKHHPAYRNISNRCGTQFLAKTLNSTLMSHIRERLPDIKARLNTL
;
A
#
# COMPACT_ATOMS: atom_id res chain seq x y z
N THR A 1 4.16 10.35 -20.86
CA THR A 1 4.19 8.88 -20.73
C THR A 1 4.58 8.20 -22.04
N THR A 2 3.93 8.53 -23.17
CA THR A 2 4.26 7.99 -24.51
C THR A 2 5.71 8.25 -24.97
N ARG A 3 6.32 9.37 -24.54
CA ARG A 3 7.70 9.76 -24.90
C ARG A 3 8.79 8.88 -24.27
N VAL A 4 8.48 8.12 -23.21
CA VAL A 4 9.48 7.34 -22.43
C VAL A 4 9.13 5.85 -22.39
N ALA A 5 7.85 5.48 -22.44
CA ALA A 5 7.43 4.08 -22.54
C ALA A 5 7.43 3.55 -23.99
N GLY A 6 7.48 4.43 -24.99
CA GLY A 6 7.22 4.05 -26.39
C GLY A 6 5.74 3.71 -26.62
N SER A 7 5.43 3.23 -27.82
CA SER A 7 4.11 2.68 -28.17
C SER A 7 3.87 1.28 -27.58
N ASN A 8 4.94 0.60 -27.14
CA ASN A 8 4.86 -0.68 -26.45
C ASN A 8 4.49 -0.46 -24.98
N LYS A 9 3.42 -1.10 -24.50
CA LYS A 9 2.92 -1.03 -23.12
C LYS A 9 3.84 -1.70 -22.06
N GLY A 10 5.15 -1.76 -22.32
CA GLY A 10 6.15 -2.39 -21.48
C GLY A 10 6.52 -1.56 -20.24
N ILE A 11 7.31 -2.15 -19.34
CA ILE A 11 7.78 -1.49 -18.12
C ILE A 11 9.11 -0.80 -18.38
N ASN A 12 9.17 0.51 -18.11
CA ASN A 12 10.41 1.26 -18.09
C ASN A 12 10.90 1.39 -16.64
N ARG A 13 12.20 1.12 -16.42
CA ARG A 13 12.85 1.24 -15.10
C ARG A 13 13.19 2.69 -14.72
N GLN A 14 13.10 3.64 -15.65
CA GLN A 14 13.39 5.04 -15.39
C GLN A 14 12.31 5.64 -14.47
N PRO A 15 12.65 6.08 -13.26
CA PRO A 15 11.68 6.61 -12.32
C PRO A 15 11.19 8.00 -12.75
N ILE A 16 9.92 8.29 -12.45
CA ILE A 16 9.37 9.64 -12.52
C ILE A 16 9.50 10.25 -11.12
N ASN A 17 10.32 11.29 -11.00
CA ASN A 17 10.52 11.99 -9.74
C ASN A 17 9.54 13.16 -9.63
N LEU A 18 8.65 13.11 -8.64
CA LEU A 18 7.73 14.18 -8.30
C LEU A 18 8.08 14.73 -6.92
N LYS A 19 8.29 16.05 -6.82
CA LYS A 19 8.50 16.75 -5.55
C LYS A 19 7.31 17.65 -5.27
N ILE A 20 6.62 17.41 -4.16
CA ILE A 20 5.47 18.21 -3.72
C ILE A 20 5.88 18.95 -2.45
N TYR A 21 5.65 20.26 -2.42
CA TYR A 21 5.88 21.11 -1.25
C TYR A 21 4.54 21.60 -0.75
N SER A 22 4.21 21.33 0.50
CA SER A 22 2.98 21.80 1.13
C SER A 22 3.17 21.82 2.66
N PRO A 23 2.62 22.83 3.37
CA PRO A 23 2.61 22.83 4.83
C PRO A 23 1.66 21.78 5.43
N HIS A 24 0.83 21.14 4.59
CA HIS A 24 -0.19 20.17 5.02
C HIS A 24 0.21 18.71 4.74
N VAL A 25 1.43 18.45 4.28
CA VAL A 25 1.92 17.09 4.00
C VAL A 25 3.06 16.71 4.94
N LEU A 26 3.20 15.41 5.15
CA LEU A 26 4.31 14.85 5.90
C LEU A 26 5.56 14.75 5.01
N ASN A 27 6.74 14.81 5.64
CA ASN A 27 8.00 14.54 4.96
C ASN A 27 8.15 13.04 4.68
N LEU A 28 7.50 12.57 3.62
CA LEU A 28 7.48 11.17 3.19
C LEU A 28 8.05 11.05 1.78
N THR A 29 8.84 10.00 1.56
CA THR A 29 9.15 9.54 0.20
C THR A 29 8.27 8.34 -0.08
N LEU A 30 7.33 8.50 -1.01
CA LEU A 30 6.48 7.43 -1.50
C LEU A 30 7.02 6.94 -2.84
N VAL A 31 7.12 5.62 -2.99
CA VAL A 31 7.45 4.99 -4.27
C VAL A 31 6.23 4.23 -4.71
N ASP A 32 5.62 4.69 -5.80
CA ASP A 32 4.57 3.94 -6.48
C ASP A 32 5.22 2.94 -7.44
N LEU A 33 4.75 1.69 -7.40
CA LEU A 33 5.30 0.58 -8.17
C LEU A 33 4.20 0.02 -9.08
N PRO A 34 4.54 -0.48 -10.28
CA PRO A 34 3.54 -1.04 -11.18
C PRO A 34 2.74 -2.18 -10.51
N GLY A 35 1.44 -2.24 -10.81
CA GLY A 35 0.59 -3.32 -10.34
C GLY A 35 1.01 -4.68 -10.91
N LEU A 36 0.88 -5.73 -10.11
CA LEU A 36 1.16 -7.09 -10.54
C LEU A 36 0.11 -7.57 -11.56
N THR A 37 0.50 -7.70 -12.82
CA THR A 37 -0.33 -8.31 -13.88
C THR A 37 0.10 -9.77 -14.08
N LYS A 38 -0.88 -10.68 -14.11
CA LYS A 38 -0.64 -12.13 -14.34
C LYS A 38 -0.63 -12.50 -15.83
N VAL A 39 -1.25 -11.67 -16.67
CA VAL A 39 -1.39 -11.94 -18.10
C VAL A 39 -0.99 -10.67 -18.85
N PRO A 40 -0.09 -10.76 -19.84
CA PRO A 40 0.24 -9.63 -20.69
C PRO A 40 -1.00 -9.20 -21.48
N ILE A 41 -1.23 -7.88 -21.57
CA ILE A 41 -2.35 -7.31 -22.34
C ILE A 41 -1.85 -6.46 -23.50
N GLY A 42 -2.43 -6.65 -24.69
CA GLY A 42 -2.01 -5.96 -25.91
C GLY A 42 -0.55 -6.28 -26.25
N ASP A 43 0.25 -5.24 -26.51
CA ASP A 43 1.65 -5.38 -26.95
C ASP A 43 2.66 -5.55 -25.80
N GLN A 44 2.22 -6.07 -24.66
CA GLN A 44 3.12 -6.35 -23.54
C GLN A 44 3.98 -7.59 -23.83
N PRO A 45 5.27 -7.57 -23.46
CA PRO A 45 6.13 -8.73 -23.61
C PRO A 45 5.65 -9.89 -22.72
N THR A 46 5.92 -11.12 -23.14
CA THR A 46 5.47 -12.33 -22.43
C THR A 46 6.09 -12.49 -21.04
N ASP A 47 7.22 -11.81 -20.77
CA ASP A 47 7.91 -11.82 -19.48
C ASP A 47 7.55 -10.61 -18.59
N ILE A 48 6.52 -9.84 -18.94
CA ILE A 48 6.12 -8.62 -18.21
C ILE A 48 5.93 -8.86 -16.72
N GLU A 49 5.32 -9.99 -16.32
CA GLU A 49 5.12 -10.35 -14.92
C GLU A 49 6.46 -10.45 -14.18
N LYS A 50 7.45 -11.13 -14.80
CA LYS A 50 8.79 -11.29 -14.23
C LYS A 50 9.49 -9.95 -14.12
N GLN A 51 9.38 -9.09 -15.12
CA GLN A 51 9.95 -7.73 -15.08
C GLN A 51 9.34 -6.90 -13.94
N THR A 52 8.01 -6.91 -13.78
CA THR A 52 7.31 -6.25 -12.68
C THR A 52 7.76 -6.76 -11.32
N ARG A 53 7.78 -8.08 -11.14
CA ARG A 53 8.20 -8.72 -9.88
C ARG A 53 9.63 -8.36 -9.51
N ASN A 54 10.55 -8.36 -10.50
CA ASN A 54 11.95 -8.00 -10.28
C ASN A 54 12.08 -6.54 -9.87
N LEU A 55 11.37 -5.63 -10.54
CA LEU A 55 11.36 -4.21 -10.20
C LEU A 55 10.83 -3.99 -8.78
N ILE A 56 9.68 -4.57 -8.43
CA ILE A 56 9.10 -4.46 -7.09
C ILE A 56 10.10 -4.97 -6.05
N SER A 57 10.68 -6.16 -6.27
CA SER A 57 11.64 -6.81 -5.37
C SER A 57 12.85 -5.93 -5.08
N GLU A 58 13.38 -5.23 -6.10
CA GLU A 58 14.50 -4.30 -5.95
C GLU A 58 14.19 -3.14 -4.98
N TYR A 59 12.97 -2.61 -5.01
CA TYR A 59 12.55 -1.54 -4.10
C TYR A 59 12.26 -2.07 -2.68
N ILE A 60 11.52 -3.17 -2.55
CA ILE A 60 11.09 -3.68 -1.24
C ILE A 60 12.21 -4.41 -0.48
N ALA A 61 13.28 -4.85 -1.17
CA ALA A 61 14.44 -5.47 -0.55
C ALA A 61 15.25 -4.50 0.33
N LYS A 62 15.09 -3.18 0.15
CA LYS A 62 15.81 -2.18 0.93
C LYS A 62 15.33 -2.24 2.39
N PRO A 63 16.20 -2.52 3.37
CA PRO A 63 15.80 -2.72 4.77
C PRO A 63 15.23 -1.45 5.42
N ASN A 64 15.58 -0.27 4.89
CA ASN A 64 15.12 1.03 5.37
C ASN A 64 13.77 1.47 4.74
N SER A 65 13.10 0.58 3.99
CA SER A 65 11.79 0.86 3.40
C SER A 65 10.67 0.18 4.18
N LEU A 66 9.59 0.92 4.43
CA LEU A 66 8.31 0.35 4.83
C LEU A 66 7.61 -0.22 3.60
N ILE A 67 6.99 -1.39 3.76
CA ILE A 67 6.21 -2.05 2.72
C ILE A 67 4.73 -1.86 3.06
N LEU A 68 3.99 -1.22 2.16
CA LEU A 68 2.52 -1.20 2.22
C LEU A 68 1.99 -2.31 1.32
N ALA A 69 1.60 -3.43 1.91
CA ALA A 69 1.03 -4.55 1.18
C ALA A 69 -0.48 -4.34 1.00
N VAL A 70 -0.85 -3.71 -0.10
CA VAL A 70 -2.25 -3.38 -0.43
C VAL A 70 -2.95 -4.60 -1.04
N SER A 71 -4.08 -4.99 -0.48
CA SER A 71 -4.92 -6.08 -0.99
C SER A 71 -6.39 -5.67 -0.97
N PRO A 72 -7.20 -6.05 -1.96
CA PRO A 72 -8.63 -5.81 -1.87
C PRO A 72 -9.28 -6.82 -0.90
N ALA A 73 -10.31 -6.40 -0.19
CA ALA A 73 -10.98 -7.21 0.84
C ALA A 73 -11.99 -8.21 0.26
N ASN A 74 -12.40 -8.03 -1.00
CA ASN A 74 -13.31 -8.92 -1.71
C ASN A 74 -12.61 -10.14 -2.33
N VAL A 75 -11.33 -10.37 -2.03
CA VAL A 75 -10.59 -11.57 -2.41
C VAL A 75 -9.90 -12.14 -1.16
N ASP A 76 -9.68 -13.45 -1.15
CA ASP A 76 -8.96 -14.10 -0.06
C ASP A 76 -7.56 -13.52 0.12
N ILE A 77 -7.27 -13.04 1.33
CA ILE A 77 -5.99 -12.41 1.67
C ILE A 77 -4.80 -13.35 1.50
N VAL A 78 -5.03 -14.67 1.62
CA VAL A 78 -4.03 -15.73 1.43
C VAL A 78 -3.51 -15.75 -0.02
N ASN A 79 -4.33 -15.30 -0.98
CA ASN A 79 -3.97 -15.20 -2.39
C ASN A 79 -3.30 -13.85 -2.76
N SER A 80 -2.99 -13.01 -1.76
CA SER A 80 -2.35 -11.72 -1.98
C SER A 80 -0.89 -11.88 -2.40
N GLU A 81 -0.61 -11.57 -3.67
CA GLU A 81 0.76 -11.54 -4.18
C GLU A 81 1.61 -10.44 -3.51
N ALA A 82 0.98 -9.33 -3.09
CA ALA A 82 1.68 -8.27 -2.36
C ALA A 82 2.23 -8.77 -1.02
N LEU A 83 1.41 -9.51 -0.25
CA LEU A 83 1.84 -10.13 1.01
C LEU A 83 2.89 -11.23 0.77
N LYS A 84 2.74 -12.01 -0.31
CA LYS A 84 3.71 -13.03 -0.70
C LYS A 84 5.08 -12.42 -0.99
N LEU A 85 5.14 -11.34 -1.78
CA LEU A 85 6.40 -10.63 -2.07
C LEU A 85 6.97 -9.98 -0.82
N ALA A 86 6.15 -9.34 0.01
CA ALA A 86 6.59 -8.74 1.26
C ALA A 86 7.24 -9.78 2.19
N ARG A 87 6.65 -10.98 2.32
CA ARG A 87 7.17 -12.05 3.19
C ARG A 87 8.55 -12.56 2.74
N HIS A 88 8.87 -12.52 1.44
CA HIS A 88 10.19 -12.91 0.93
C HIS A 88 11.32 -11.99 1.44
N VAL A 89 11.03 -10.71 1.70
CA VAL A 89 12.02 -9.71 2.13
C VAL A 89 11.81 -9.23 3.57
N ASP A 90 10.71 -9.62 4.21
CA ASP A 90 10.32 -9.30 5.58
C ASP A 90 9.55 -10.47 6.19
N ALA A 91 10.23 -11.61 6.37
CA ALA A 91 9.63 -12.85 6.87
C ALA A 91 8.94 -12.70 8.24
N LEU A 92 9.42 -11.78 9.08
CA LEU A 92 8.86 -11.50 10.41
C LEU A 92 7.77 -10.41 10.39
N GLY A 93 7.52 -9.77 9.25
CA GLY A 93 6.51 -8.72 9.10
C GLY A 93 6.79 -7.47 9.94
N ARG A 94 8.07 -7.12 10.17
CA ARG A 94 8.49 -6.03 11.06
C ARG A 94 8.32 -4.64 10.44
N ARG A 95 8.37 -4.56 9.12
CA ARG A 95 8.32 -3.31 8.33
C ARG A 95 7.22 -3.35 7.27
N THR A 96 6.30 -4.31 7.38
CA THR A 96 5.17 -4.50 6.46
C THR A 96 3.87 -4.13 7.16
N ILE A 97 3.13 -3.19 6.57
CA ILE A 97 1.75 -2.83 6.94
C ILE A 97 0.81 -3.45 5.91
N GLY A 98 -0.19 -4.20 6.37
CA GLY A 98 -1.26 -4.67 5.51
C GLY A 98 -2.30 -3.58 5.30
N VAL A 99 -2.67 -3.30 4.06
CA VAL A 99 -3.76 -2.35 3.76
C VAL A 99 -4.86 -3.09 3.04
N LEU A 100 -6.05 -3.11 3.63
CA LEU A 100 -7.25 -3.67 2.99
C LEU A 100 -8.06 -2.56 2.34
N THR A 101 -8.30 -2.70 1.04
CA THR A 101 -9.12 -1.78 0.24
C THR A 101 -10.45 -2.44 -0.14
N LYS A 102 -11.40 -1.68 -0.70
CA LYS A 102 -12.65 -2.23 -1.25
C LYS A 102 -13.51 -3.00 -0.22
N LEU A 103 -13.48 -2.56 1.05
CA LEU A 103 -14.28 -3.16 2.13
C LEU A 103 -15.78 -2.98 1.92
N ASP A 104 -16.16 -1.96 1.17
CA ASP A 104 -17.51 -1.63 0.70
C ASP A 104 -18.03 -2.60 -0.37
N LEU A 105 -17.14 -3.35 -1.03
CA LEU A 105 -17.48 -4.30 -2.10
C LEU A 105 -17.44 -5.76 -1.64
N MET A 106 -17.44 -6.01 -0.32
CA MET A 106 -17.50 -7.36 0.22
C MET A 106 -18.91 -7.94 0.10
N ASP A 107 -19.00 -9.26 -0.12
CA ASP A 107 -20.28 -9.95 -0.22
C ASP A 107 -21.08 -9.86 1.08
N HIS A 108 -22.39 -9.65 0.96
CA HIS A 108 -23.29 -9.59 2.10
C HIS A 108 -23.17 -10.86 2.96
N GLY A 109 -23.05 -10.67 4.28
CA GLY A 109 -22.84 -11.75 5.25
C GLY A 109 -21.37 -12.07 5.53
N THR A 110 -20.43 -11.52 4.75
CA THR A 110 -18.99 -11.62 5.02
C THR A 110 -18.42 -10.31 5.56
N ASN A 111 -17.27 -10.37 6.24
CA ASN A 111 -16.52 -9.19 6.67
C ASN A 111 -15.04 -9.53 6.86
N ALA A 112 -14.18 -8.50 6.90
CA ALA A 112 -12.75 -8.65 7.07
C ALA A 112 -12.26 -8.43 8.52
N LEU A 113 -13.14 -8.54 9.53
CA LEU A 113 -12.81 -8.19 10.92
C LEU A 113 -11.64 -9.02 11.46
N ASP A 114 -11.60 -10.32 11.16
CA ASP A 114 -10.52 -11.19 11.62
C ASP A 114 -9.17 -10.86 10.96
N ILE A 115 -9.19 -10.40 9.70
CA ILE A 115 -7.97 -9.94 9.02
C ILE A 115 -7.51 -8.61 9.63
N LEU A 116 -8.42 -7.65 9.79
CA LEU A 116 -8.14 -6.34 10.41
C LEU A 116 -7.69 -6.46 11.88
N SER A 117 -8.11 -7.52 12.56
CA SER A 117 -7.69 -7.83 13.94
C SER A 117 -6.39 -8.65 14.00
N GLY A 118 -5.79 -9.00 12.86
CA GLY A 118 -4.54 -9.74 12.77
C GLY A 118 -4.65 -11.23 13.11
N ARG A 119 -5.86 -11.81 13.12
CA ARG A 119 -6.10 -13.23 13.47
C ARG A 119 -5.85 -14.18 12.30
N VAL A 120 -5.99 -13.71 11.06
CA VAL A 120 -5.83 -14.53 9.85
C VAL A 120 -4.39 -14.55 9.35
N TYR A 121 -3.76 -13.38 9.24
CA TYR A 121 -2.39 -13.24 8.75
C TYR A 121 -1.59 -12.34 9.69
N PRO A 122 -0.55 -12.84 10.37
CA PRO A 122 0.18 -12.05 11.35
C PRO A 122 1.16 -11.09 10.68
N LEU A 123 1.00 -9.78 10.95
CA LEU A 123 1.94 -8.69 10.67
C LEU A 123 2.21 -7.92 11.96
N LYS A 124 3.46 -7.56 12.25
CA LYS A 124 3.79 -6.82 13.48
C LYS A 124 3.19 -5.41 13.49
N LEU A 125 3.05 -4.80 12.32
CA LEU A 125 2.44 -3.48 12.16
C LEU A 125 0.92 -3.56 11.89
N GLY A 126 0.35 -4.76 11.86
CA GLY A 126 -1.08 -5.00 11.70
C GLY A 126 -1.63 -4.72 10.30
N PHE A 127 -2.96 -4.65 10.26
CA PHE A 127 -3.75 -4.33 9.07
C PHE A 127 -4.58 -3.08 9.30
N ILE A 128 -4.72 -2.26 8.25
CA ILE A 128 -5.55 -1.06 8.25
C ILE A 128 -6.52 -1.13 7.06
N GLY A 129 -7.81 -1.02 7.35
CA GLY A 129 -8.85 -0.94 6.33
C GLY A 129 -9.01 0.48 5.81
N VAL A 130 -9.16 0.65 4.50
CA VAL A 130 -9.47 1.93 3.84
C VAL A 130 -10.57 1.76 2.80
N VAL A 131 -11.35 2.80 2.59
CA VAL A 131 -12.36 2.88 1.53
C VAL A 131 -12.03 4.06 0.66
N ASN A 132 -11.71 3.78 -0.61
CA ASN A 132 -11.32 4.78 -1.58
C ASN A 132 -12.52 5.17 -2.45
N ARG A 133 -12.37 6.24 -3.23
CA ARG A 133 -13.33 6.61 -4.28
C ARG A 133 -13.58 5.44 -5.24
N SER A 134 -14.85 5.19 -5.54
CA SER A 134 -15.26 4.27 -6.59
C SER A 134 -14.93 4.84 -7.97
N GLN A 135 -15.05 4.01 -9.01
CA GLN A 135 -14.88 4.48 -10.39
C GLN A 135 -15.91 5.55 -10.76
N GLN A 136 -17.14 5.43 -10.24
CA GLN A 136 -18.20 6.41 -10.43
C GLN A 136 -17.86 7.73 -9.73
N ASP A 137 -17.36 7.69 -8.49
CA ASP A 137 -16.93 8.89 -7.77
C ASP A 137 -15.80 9.63 -8.51
N ILE A 138 -14.87 8.88 -9.13
CA ILE A 138 -13.79 9.46 -9.94
C ILE A 138 -14.36 10.16 -11.18
N GLN A 139 -15.28 9.51 -11.91
CA GLN A 139 -15.92 10.09 -13.10
C GLN A 139 -16.78 11.31 -12.74
N GLY A 140 -17.42 11.30 -11.57
CA GLY A 140 -18.19 12.41 -11.02
C GLY A 140 -17.35 13.51 -10.37
N ASN A 141 -16.01 13.40 -10.39
CA ASN A 141 -15.08 14.35 -9.74
C ASN A 141 -15.39 14.59 -8.25
N LYS A 142 -15.79 13.54 -7.52
CA LYS A 142 -16.07 13.63 -6.08
C LYS A 142 -14.89 14.26 -5.34
N PRO A 143 -15.11 15.35 -4.56
CA PRO A 143 -14.06 16.00 -3.77
C PRO A 143 -13.40 15.03 -2.78
N MET A 144 -12.11 15.22 -2.52
CA MET A 144 -11.36 14.36 -1.60
C MET A 144 -11.90 14.47 -0.16
N GLU A 145 -12.32 15.66 0.27
CA GLU A 145 -12.92 15.87 1.59
C GLU A 145 -14.20 15.05 1.78
N GLU A 146 -15.07 15.04 0.77
CA GLU A 146 -16.29 14.24 0.79
C GLU A 146 -16.00 12.74 0.78
N ALA A 147 -14.96 12.29 0.04
CA ALA A 147 -14.53 10.90 0.06
C ALA A 147 -14.00 10.47 1.43
N LEU A 148 -13.23 11.32 2.12
CA LEU A 148 -12.74 11.06 3.47
C LEU A 148 -13.89 11.02 4.48
N GLN A 149 -14.86 11.92 4.36
CA GLN A 149 -16.05 11.92 5.23
C GLN A 149 -16.88 10.64 5.01
N ALA A 150 -17.09 10.24 3.76
CA ALA A 150 -17.79 8.99 3.43
C ALA A 150 -17.05 7.75 3.99
N GLU A 151 -15.72 7.71 3.93
CA GLU A 151 -14.92 6.65 4.54
C GLU A 151 -15.11 6.60 6.07
N MET A 152 -15.08 7.75 6.74
CA MET A 152 -15.32 7.84 8.18
C MET A 152 -16.72 7.34 8.55
N ASP A 153 -17.73 7.75 7.79
CA ASP A 153 -19.12 7.33 8.02
C ASP A 153 -19.32 5.84 7.75
N PHE A 154 -18.65 5.28 6.73
CA PHE A 154 -18.62 3.84 6.48
C PHE A 154 -18.15 3.08 7.72
N PHE A 155 -16.94 3.39 8.22
CA PHE A 155 -16.40 2.65 9.37
C PHE A 155 -17.21 2.86 10.66
N LYS A 156 -17.77 4.07 10.86
CA LYS A 156 -18.54 4.41 12.06
C LYS A 156 -19.88 3.67 12.12
N HIS A 157 -20.55 3.50 10.99
CA HIS A 157 -21.90 2.91 10.93
C HIS A 157 -21.91 1.44 10.52
N HIS A 158 -20.83 0.91 9.93
CA HIS A 158 -20.78 -0.49 9.50
C HIS A 158 -20.86 -1.45 10.71
N PRO A 159 -21.84 -2.38 10.76
CA PRO A 159 -22.09 -3.24 11.92
C PRO A 159 -20.86 -4.04 12.39
N ALA A 160 -20.05 -4.53 11.44
CA ALA A 160 -18.86 -5.32 11.74
C ALA A 160 -17.63 -4.47 12.13
N TYR A 161 -17.55 -3.21 11.70
CA TYR A 161 -16.32 -2.40 11.81
C TYR A 161 -16.41 -1.25 12.80
N ARG A 162 -17.62 -0.88 13.27
CA ARG A 162 -17.83 0.23 14.21
C ARG A 162 -16.94 0.17 15.45
N ASN A 163 -16.69 -1.02 15.97
CA ASN A 163 -15.87 -1.25 17.17
C ASN A 163 -14.36 -1.06 16.93
N ILE A 164 -13.92 -1.07 15.66
CA ILE A 164 -12.52 -0.86 15.26
C ILE A 164 -12.34 0.39 14.40
N SER A 165 -13.38 1.23 14.30
CA SER A 165 -13.42 2.40 13.42
C SER A 165 -12.27 3.38 13.70
N ASN A 166 -11.85 3.50 14.96
CA ASN A 166 -10.70 4.30 15.38
C ASN A 166 -9.33 3.77 14.90
N ARG A 167 -9.26 2.54 14.39
CA ARG A 167 -8.05 1.90 13.84
C ARG A 167 -8.14 1.66 12.32
N CYS A 168 -9.13 2.27 11.66
CA CYS A 168 -9.34 2.19 10.23
C CYS A 168 -9.37 3.58 9.59
N GLY A 169 -9.37 3.61 8.26
CA GLY A 169 -9.46 4.81 7.46
C GLY A 169 -8.11 5.42 7.09
N THR A 170 -8.14 6.23 6.05
CA THR A 170 -6.99 6.91 5.45
C THR A 170 -6.29 7.82 6.45
N GLN A 171 -7.04 8.51 7.32
CA GLN A 171 -6.46 9.36 8.37
C GLN A 171 -5.64 8.55 9.38
N PHE A 172 -6.14 7.39 9.80
CA PHE A 172 -5.41 6.49 10.69
C PHE A 172 -4.18 5.91 10.00
N LEU A 173 -4.31 5.48 8.74
CA LEU A 173 -3.18 5.01 7.93
C LEU A 173 -2.08 6.06 7.84
N ALA A 174 -2.41 7.32 7.52
CA ALA A 174 -1.45 8.40 7.41
C ALA A 174 -0.69 8.66 8.74
N LYS A 175 -1.42 8.67 9.87
CA LYS A 175 -0.82 8.82 11.21
C LYS A 175 0.11 7.65 11.56
N THR A 176 -0.33 6.42 11.29
CA THR A 176 0.48 5.21 11.52
C THR A 176 1.73 5.23 10.66
N LEU A 177 1.62 5.52 9.37
CA LEU A 177 2.77 5.62 8.46
C LEU A 177 3.80 6.63 8.95
N ASN A 178 3.35 7.81 9.41
CA ASN A 178 4.25 8.82 9.96
C ASN A 178 5.00 8.31 11.19
N SER A 179 4.27 7.76 12.16
CA SER A 179 4.86 7.27 13.41
C SER A 179 5.81 6.10 13.15
N THR A 180 5.41 5.14 12.32
CA THR A 180 6.23 3.99 11.94
C THR A 180 7.47 4.42 11.18
N LEU A 181 7.36 5.33 10.21
CA LEU A 181 8.53 5.79 9.46
C LEU A 181 9.52 6.50 10.39
N MET A 182 9.03 7.36 11.29
CA MET A 182 9.88 8.05 12.26
C MET A 182 10.58 7.08 13.23
N SER A 183 9.90 6.02 13.70
CA SER A 183 10.53 4.97 14.50
C SER A 183 11.60 4.23 13.69
N HIS A 184 11.27 3.83 12.46
CA HIS A 184 12.17 3.09 11.57
C HIS A 184 13.42 3.88 11.22
N ILE A 185 13.28 5.19 10.95
CA ILE A 185 14.42 6.09 10.73
C ILE A 185 15.28 6.13 11.99
N ARG A 186 14.70 6.38 13.17
CA ARG A 186 15.45 6.46 14.43
C ARG A 186 16.23 5.19 14.74
N GLU A 187 15.62 4.02 14.53
CA GLU A 187 16.28 2.72 14.73
C GLU A 187 17.45 2.50 13.75
N ARG A 188 17.39 3.09 12.55
CA ARG A 188 18.42 2.92 11.50
C ARG A 188 19.45 4.04 11.43
N LEU A 189 19.24 5.16 12.12
CA LEU A 189 20.20 6.27 12.17
C LEU A 189 21.62 5.84 12.61
N PRO A 190 21.79 4.97 13.63
CA PRO A 190 23.12 4.50 14.03
C PRO A 190 23.85 3.77 12.89
N ASP A 191 23.14 2.87 12.19
CA ASP A 191 23.69 2.10 11.06
C ASP A 191 24.09 3.03 9.90
N ILE A 192 23.26 4.04 9.60
CA ILE A 192 23.54 5.03 8.56
C ILE A 192 24.77 5.87 8.93
N LYS A 193 24.87 6.32 10.18
CA LYS A 193 26.01 7.09 10.68
C LYS A 193 27.30 6.28 10.62
N ALA A 194 27.26 5.00 10.99
CA ALA A 194 28.41 4.11 10.91
C ALA A 194 28.93 3.97 9.47
N ARG A 195 28.02 3.78 8.48
CA ARG A 195 28.39 3.68 7.06
C ARG A 195 29.01 4.98 6.51
N LEU A 196 28.57 6.13 6.98
CA LEU A 196 29.13 7.43 6.58
C LEU A 196 30.52 7.69 7.18
N ASN A 197 30.78 7.21 8.40
CA ASN A 197 32.09 7.37 9.04
C ASN A 197 33.16 6.39 8.52
N THR A 198 32.74 5.35 7.80
CA THR A 198 33.62 4.39 7.13
C THR A 198 33.89 4.71 5.65
N LEU A 199 33.28 5.78 5.14
CA LEU A 199 33.54 6.35 3.81
C LEU A 199 34.51 7.53 3.94
#